data_AF-A0A084JX73-F1
#
_entry.id   AF-A0A084JX73-F1
#
_cell.length_a   1.000
_cell.length_b   1.000
_cell.length_c   1.000
_cell.angle_alpha   90.00
_cell.angle_beta   90.00
_cell.angle_gamma   90.00
#
_symmetry.space_group_name_H-M   'P 1'
#
loop_
_entity.id
_entity.type
_entity.pdbx_description
1 polymer ?
#
loop_
_entity_poly.entity_id
_entity_poly.type
_entity_poly.pdbx_seq_one_letter_code
_entity_poly.pdbx_strand_id
1 'polypeptide(L)' 'MDEGIIVIIQLVLRIVGAVVCSNKAKELNRSAGGWGFFGFISPILAMIWIHFMKPIMKWDENIKIDDKI' A
#
# COMPACT_ATOMS: atom_id res chain seq x y z
N MET A 1 31.42 -8.54 8.32
CA MET A 1 30.05 -8.08 8.62
C MET A 1 29.31 -9.31 9.09
N ASP A 2 28.94 -9.38 10.37
CA ASP A 2 28.35 -10.58 10.97
C ASP A 2 27.06 -10.97 10.25
N GLU A 3 26.86 -12.27 10.01
CA GLU A 3 25.68 -12.79 9.30
C GLU A 3 24.36 -12.35 9.97
N GLY A 4 24.37 -12.19 11.29
CA GLY A 4 23.21 -11.69 12.05
C GLY A 4 22.80 -10.26 11.67
N ILE A 5 23.74 -9.38 11.32
CA ILE A 5 23.45 -8.01 10.92
C ILE A 5 22.71 -7.99 9.57
N ILE A 6 23.09 -8.87 8.64
CA ILE A 6 22.46 -8.98 7.32
C ILE A 6 20.98 -9.38 7.47
N VAL A 7 20.70 -10.37 8.33
CA VAL A 7 19.33 -10.84 8.60
C VAL A 7 18.46 -9.73 9.19
N ILE A 8 18.99 -8.97 10.15
CA ILE A 8 18.28 -7.86 10.78
C ILE A 8 17.95 -6.77 9.74
N ILE A 9 18.93 -6.39 8.90
CA ILE A 9 18.72 -5.39 7.85
C ILE A 9 17.64 -5.84 6.87
N GLN A 10 17.65 -7.11 6.44
CA GLN A 10 16.63 -7.65 5.55
C GLN A 10 15.24 -7.62 6.17
N LEU A 11 15.14 -7.92 7.47
CA LEU A 11 13.87 -7.93 8.18
C LEU A 11 13.29 -6.52 8.33
N VAL A 12 14.14 -5.54 8.67
CA VAL A 12 13.76 -4.12 8.73
C VAL A 12 13.26 -3.65 7.36
N LEU A 13 13.95 -3.98 6.27
CA LEU A 13 13.56 -3.59 4.93
C LEU A 13 12.18 -4.14 4.54
N ARG A 14 11.82 -5.35 4.96
CA ARG A 14 10.48 -5.92 4.74
C ARG A 14 9.40 -5.22 5.54
N ILE A 15 9.68 -4.89 6.81
CA ILE A 15 8.73 -4.14 7.64
C ILE A 15 8.48 -2.75 7.05
N VAL A 16 9.55 -2.05 6.65
CA VAL A 16 9.46 -0.75 6.00
C VAL A 16 8.66 -0.86 4.69
N GLY A 17 8.96 -1.85 3.85
CA GLY A 17 8.19 -2.09 2.62
C GLY A 17 6.71 -2.33 2.87
N ALA A 18 6.35 -3.11 3.88
CA ALA A 18 4.97 -3.37 4.26
C ALA A 18 4.24 -2.09 4.70
N VAL A 19 4.88 -1.28 5.55
CA VAL A 19 4.29 -0.02 6.06
C VAL A 19 4.11 0.99 4.92
N VAL A 20 5.15 1.19 4.10
CA VAL A 20 5.10 2.14 2.98
C VAL A 20 4.03 1.72 1.96
N CYS A 21 3.97 0.44 1.58
CA CYS A 21 2.97 -0.05 0.64
C CYS A 21 1.55 0.02 1.21
N SER A 22 1.36 -0.27 2.50
CA SER A 22 0.05 -0.14 3.16
C SER A 22 -0.44 1.31 3.19
N ASN A 23 0.44 2.26 3.54
CA ASN A 23 0.10 3.68 3.57
C ASN A 23 -0.20 4.21 2.17
N LYS A 24 0.64 3.87 1.19
CA LYS A 24 0.43 4.29 -0.20
C LYS A 24 -0.86 3.69 -0.78
N ALA A 25 -1.23 2.47 -0.39
CA ALA A 25 -2.49 1.88 -0.80
C ALA A 25 -3.69 2.65 -0.27
N LYS A 26 -3.63 3.15 0.98
CA LYS A 26 -4.69 4.00 1.54
C LYS A 26 -4.83 5.30 0.76
N GLU A 27 -3.73 5.96 0.42
CA GLU A 27 -3.74 7.17 -0.43
C GLU A 27 -4.39 6.91 -1.79
N LEU A 28 -4.16 5.72 -2.36
CA LEU A 28 -4.70 5.32 -3.65
C LEU A 28 -6.12 4.72 -3.57
N ASN A 29 -6.79 4.75 -2.41
CA ASN A 29 -8.09 4.11 -2.15
C ASN A 29 -8.12 2.59 -2.45
N ARG A 30 -7.00 1.90 -2.23
CA ARG A 30 -6.81 0.45 -2.41
C ARG A 30 -6.75 -0.29 -1.07
N SER A 31 -6.80 -1.62 -1.13
CA SER A 31 -6.72 -2.48 0.06
C SER A 31 -5.36 -2.36 0.76
N ALA A 32 -5.32 -1.67 1.90
CA ALA A 32 -4.13 -1.48 2.71
C ALA A 32 -3.51 -2.81 3.16
N GLY A 33 -4.36 -3.78 3.56
CA GLY A 33 -3.92 -5.10 4.02
C GLY A 33 -3.24 -5.91 2.91
N GLY A 34 -3.82 -5.93 1.70
CA GLY A 34 -3.25 -6.67 0.57
C GLY A 34 -1.91 -6.10 0.12
N TRP A 35 -1.82 -4.77 0.00
CA TRP A 35 -0.57 -4.09 -0.36
C TRP A 35 0.49 -4.14 0.74
N GLY A 36 0.09 -4.12 2.01
CA GLY A 36 1.02 -4.31 3.14
C GLY A 36 1.65 -5.70 3.16
N PHE A 37 0.85 -6.75 2.95
CA PHE A 37 1.36 -8.12 2.82
C PHE A 37 2.28 -8.27 1.61
N PHE A 38 1.89 -7.72 0.46
CA PHE A 38 2.71 -7.76 -0.74
C PHE A 38 4.05 -7.01 -0.55
N GLY A 39 4.02 -5.86 0.12
CA GLY A 39 5.21 -5.09 0.51
C GLY A 39 6.13 -5.81 1.51
N PHE A 40 5.62 -6.73 2.31
CA PHE A 40 6.43 -7.56 3.20
C PHE A 40 7.16 -8.68 2.45
N ILE A 41 6.47 -9.36 1.53
CA ILE A 41 7.01 -10.49 0.76
C ILE A 41 7.99 -10.01 -0.32
N SER A 42 7.61 -8.95 -1.06
CA SER A 42 8.41 -8.40 -2.15
C SER A 42 8.47 -6.88 -2.07
N PRO A 43 9.23 -6.32 -1.10
CA PRO A 43 9.26 -4.88 -0.82
C PRO A 43 9.61 -4.03 -2.04
N ILE A 44 10.64 -4.41 -2.79
CA ILE A 44 11.10 -3.63 -3.96
C ILE A 44 10.04 -3.63 -5.07
N LEU A 45 9.53 -4.80 -5.45
CA LEU A 45 8.52 -4.89 -6.51
C LEU A 45 7.22 -4.21 -6.11
N ALA A 46 6.77 -4.39 -4.86
CA ALA A 46 5.56 -3.75 -4.36
C ALA A 46 5.68 -2.22 -4.36
N MET A 47 6.81 -1.67 -3.91
CA MET A 47 7.06 -0.23 -3.90
C MET A 47 7.04 0.36 -5.31
N ILE A 48 7.72 -0.27 -6.26
CA ILE A 48 7.71 0.17 -7.66
C ILE A 48 6.27 0.12 -8.20
N TRP A 49 5.60 -1.01 -8.03
CA TRP A 49 4.27 -1.23 -8.57
C TRP A 49 3.24 -0.23 -8.04
N ILE A 50 3.22 -0.01 -6.73
CA ILE A 50 2.25 0.90 -6.12
C ILE A 50 2.57 2.37 -6.42
N HIS A 51 3.83 2.71 -6.67
CA HIS A 51 4.22 4.08 -7.02
C HIS A 51 3.69 4.51 -8.38
N PHE A 52 3.60 3.59 -9.34
CA PHE A 52 3.06 3.86 -10.68
C PHE A 52 1.52 3.74 -10.77
N MET A 53 0.86 3.38 -9.68
CA MET A 53 -0.59 3.23 -9.67
C MET A 53 -1.30 4.56 -9.46
N LYS A 54 -2.36 4.78 -10.25
CA LYS A 54 -3.30 5.88 -10.05
C LYS A 54 -4.29 5.55 -8.93
N PRO A 55 -4.77 6.58 -8.20
CA PRO A 55 -5.81 6.43 -7.19
C PRO A 55 -7.10 5.94 -7.83
N ILE A 56 -7.79 5.02 -7.15
CA ILE A 56 -9.12 4.58 -7.57
C ILE A 56 -10.12 5.63 -7.08
N MET A 57 -10.79 6.32 -8.00
CA MET A 57 -11.90 7.20 -7.64
C MET A 57 -13.07 6.36 -7.13
N LYS A 58 -13.50 6.64 -5.90
CA LYS A 58 -14.77 6.14 -5.37
C LYS A 58 -15.82 7.21 -5.61
N TRP A 59 -16.85 6.86 -6.35
CA TRP A 59 -18.04 7.69 -6.51
C TRP A 59 -19.02 7.29 -5.41
N ASP A 60 -19.50 8.25 -4.61
CA ASP A 60 -20.55 7.97 -3.64
C ASP A 60 -21.86 7.70 -4.39
N GLU A 61 -22.27 6.43 -4.41
CA GLU A 61 -23.49 5.96 -5.11
C GLU A 61 -24.80 6.44 -4.44
N ASN A 62 -24.73 7.21 -3.34
CA ASN A 62 -25.88 7.61 -2.52
C ASN A 62 -26.21 9.11 -2.59
N ILE A 63 -25.96 9.77 -3.71
CA ILE A 63 -26.50 11.13 -3.92
C ILE A 63 -28.00 10.99 -4.20
N LYS A 64 -28.83 11.07 -3.15
CA LYS A 64 -30.26 11.32 -3.30
C LYS A 64 -30.40 12.74 -3.85
N ILE A 65 -30.60 12.85 -5.16
CA ILE A 65 -31.03 14.11 -5.77
C ILE A 65 -32.48 14.30 -5.30
N ASP A 66 -32.67 15.08 -4.23
CA ASP A 66 -33.99 15.54 -3.81
C ASP A 66 -34.44 16.57 -4.86
N ASP A 67 -35.06 16.07 -5.94
CA ASP A 67 -35.74 16.88 -6.94
C ASP A 67 -36.98 17.50 -6.30
N LYS A 68 -36.79 18.51 -5.46
CA LYS A 68 -37.85 19.46 -5.11
C LYS A 68 -37.96 20.49 -6.22
N ILE A 69 -38.72 20.11 -7.25
CA ILE A 69 -39.38 21.01 -8.20
C ILE A 69 -40.64 21.57 -7.54
#